data_AF-A0A936VVR0-F1
#
_entry.id   AF-A0A936VVR0-F1
#
_cell.length_a   1.000
_cell.length_b   1.000
_cell.length_c   1.000
_cell.angle_alpha   90.00
_cell.angle_beta   90.00
_cell.angle_gamma   90.00
#
_symmetry.space_group_name_H-M   'P 1'
#
loop_
_entity.id
_entity.type
_entity.pdbx_description
1 polymer ?
#
loop_
_entity_poly.entity_id
_entity_poly.type
_entity_poly.pdbx_seq_one_letter_code
_entity_poly.pdbx_strand_id
1 'polypeptide(L)'
;MQKKVILAFPVQDLTIARYLASAEVDFIGINLDHFEASQRQNLLQDIKSWIFGPQLIGYSKDESIIQSGIERDLLAGYISITNDEKLVIHILDEIIEFKKFDSNDMNSSYVFIEVGHSEAIGIYDFDHLETVLLKLGREM
;
A
#
# COMPACT_ATOMS: atom_id res chain seq x y z
N MET A 1 -6.94 -11.91 -20.22
CA MET A 1 -6.02 -11.90 -19.05
C MET A 1 -6.86 -11.65 -17.81
N GLN A 2 -6.63 -12.38 -16.72
CA GLN A 2 -7.25 -12.08 -15.42
C GLN A 2 -6.72 -10.72 -14.96
N LYS A 3 -7.60 -9.80 -14.55
CA LYS A 3 -7.18 -8.49 -14.01
C LYS A 3 -6.40 -8.75 -12.73
N LYS A 4 -5.13 -8.34 -12.70
CA LYS A 4 -4.29 -8.43 -11.51
C LYS A 4 -4.64 -7.30 -10.55
N VAL A 5 -4.68 -7.64 -9.27
CA VAL A 5 -4.84 -6.68 -8.18
C VAL A 5 -3.48 -6.06 -7.88
N ILE A 6 -3.38 -4.74 -7.91
CA ILE A 6 -2.13 -4.01 -7.67
C ILE A 6 -2.19 -3.34 -6.31
N LEU A 7 -1.19 -3.61 -5.47
CA LEU A 7 -1.07 -3.08 -4.13
C LEU A 7 0.29 -2.38 -3.99
N ALA A 8 0.27 -1.11 -3.64
CA ALA A 8 1.48 -0.29 -3.48
C ALA A 8 1.66 0.14 -2.01
N PHE A 9 2.82 -0.13 -1.43
CA PHE A 9 3.14 0.12 -0.02
C PHE A 9 4.67 0.15 0.19
N PRO A 10 5.23 0.70 1.27
CA PRO A 10 4.59 1.55 2.27
C PRO A 10 4.54 3.02 1.80
N VAL A 11 3.36 3.63 1.78
CA VAL A 11 3.13 5.01 1.36
C VAL A 11 3.12 5.96 2.55
N GLN A 12 3.83 7.08 2.44
CA GLN A 12 4.13 7.97 3.56
C GLN A 12 3.62 9.41 3.34
N ASP A 13 2.94 9.72 2.25
CA ASP A 13 2.35 11.05 2.04
C ASP A 13 1.26 11.05 0.96
N LEU A 14 0.53 12.17 0.90
CA LEU A 14 -0.57 12.40 -0.05
C LEU A 14 -0.09 12.51 -1.51
N THR A 15 1.12 13.02 -1.75
CA THR A 15 1.66 13.21 -3.11
C THR A 15 1.82 11.86 -3.81
N ILE A 16 2.46 10.90 -3.13
CA ILE A 16 2.59 9.53 -3.66
C ILE A 16 1.22 8.89 -3.80
N ALA A 17 0.34 9.04 -2.80
CA ALA A 17 -0.99 8.43 -2.83
C ALA A 17 -1.79 8.91 -4.07
N ARG A 18 -1.70 10.20 -4.41
CA ARG A 18 -2.32 10.76 -5.61
C ARG A 18 -1.70 10.23 -6.89
N TYR A 19 -0.37 10.10 -6.94
CA TYR A 19 0.31 9.51 -8.09
C TYR A 19 -0.15 8.07 -8.32
N LEU A 20 -0.13 7.24 -7.27
CA LEU A 20 -0.57 5.85 -7.34
C LEU A 20 -2.05 5.71 -7.72
N ALA A 21 -2.91 6.61 -7.22
CA ALA A 21 -4.31 6.64 -7.62
C ALA A 21 -4.47 6.95 -9.13
N SER A 22 -3.68 7.89 -9.67
CA SER A 22 -3.68 8.17 -11.11
C SER A 22 -3.15 7.00 -11.96
N ALA A 23 -2.26 6.19 -11.38
CA ALA A 23 -1.77 4.95 -11.98
C ALA A 23 -2.74 3.75 -11.85
N GLU A 24 -3.96 3.99 -11.35
CA GLU A 24 -5.02 2.99 -11.19
C GLU A 24 -4.62 1.73 -10.40
N VAL A 25 -3.78 1.90 -9.37
CA VAL A 25 -3.58 0.81 -8.40
C VAL A 25 -4.90 0.50 -7.70
N ASP A 26 -5.08 -0.75 -7.25
CA ASP A 26 -6.32 -1.17 -6.59
C ASP A 26 -6.25 -0.88 -5.07
N PHE A 27 -5.05 -0.94 -4.48
CA PHE A 27 -4.82 -0.69 -3.05
C PHE A 27 -3.57 0.17 -2.78
N ILE A 28 -3.68 1.03 -1.77
CA ILE A 28 -2.57 1.86 -1.25
C ILE A 28 -2.35 1.55 0.24
N GLY A 29 -1.18 1.02 0.57
CA GLY A 29 -0.76 0.72 1.94
C GLY A 29 -0.08 1.89 2.62
N ILE A 30 -0.79 2.59 3.52
CA ILE A 30 -0.30 3.75 4.27
C ILE A 30 0.56 3.29 5.45
N ASN A 31 1.77 3.84 5.57
CA ASN A 31 2.68 3.56 6.67
C ASN A 31 2.24 4.25 7.96
N LEU A 32 1.57 3.52 8.84
CA LEU A 32 1.07 4.02 10.11
C LEU A 32 2.17 4.23 11.17
N ASP A 33 3.35 3.62 10.97
CA ASP A 33 4.51 3.81 11.86
C ASP A 33 5.17 5.19 11.66
N HIS A 34 4.96 5.82 10.51
CA HIS A 34 5.60 7.09 10.16
C HIS A 34 4.91 8.30 10.80
N PHE A 35 3.70 8.11 11.33
CA PHE A 35 2.87 9.20 11.84
C PHE A 35 2.44 8.96 13.28
N GLU A 36 2.39 10.04 14.05
CA GLU A 36 1.79 9.99 15.39
C GLU A 36 0.29 9.65 15.30
N ALA A 37 -0.20 8.89 16.28
CA ALA A 37 -1.61 8.47 16.35
C ALA A 37 -2.61 9.64 16.23
N SER A 38 -2.25 10.82 16.74
CA SER A 38 -3.06 12.04 16.66
C SER A 38 -3.19 12.61 15.24
N GLN A 39 -2.24 12.33 14.35
CA GLN A 39 -2.17 12.86 12.98
C GLN A 39 -2.71 11.86 11.95
N ARG A 40 -2.65 10.55 12.25
CA ARG A 40 -3.06 9.47 11.34
C ARG A 40 -4.47 9.64 10.81
N GLN A 41 -5.43 9.96 11.69
CA GLN A 41 -6.83 10.10 11.27
C GLN A 41 -7.03 11.24 10.26
N ASN A 42 -6.40 12.39 10.49
CA ASN A 42 -6.51 13.53 9.59
C ASN A 42 -5.89 13.22 8.23
N LEU A 43 -4.70 12.60 8.22
CA LEU A 43 -4.05 12.20 6.98
C LEU A 43 -4.89 11.20 6.19
N LEU A 44 -5.43 10.16 6.84
CA LEU A 44 -6.26 9.15 6.17
C LEU A 44 -7.53 9.76 5.58
N GLN A 45 -8.14 10.74 6.26
CA GLN A 45 -9.28 11.50 5.76
C GLN A 45 -8.89 12.36 4.55
N ASP A 46 -7.78 13.09 4.65
CA ASP A 46 -7.27 13.90 3.55
C ASP A 46 -7.03 13.00 2.33
N ILE A 47 -6.26 11.92 2.49
CA ILE A 47 -6.01 10.98 1.39
C ILE A 47 -7.32 10.48 0.78
N LYS A 48 -8.28 9.98 1.58
CA LYS A 48 -9.59 9.54 1.07
C LYS A 48 -10.36 10.62 0.33
N SER A 49 -10.25 11.88 0.74
CA SER A 49 -10.96 12.99 0.10
C SER A 49 -10.31 13.45 -1.22
N TRP A 50 -9.00 13.21 -1.38
CA TRP A 50 -8.20 13.71 -2.51
C TRP A 50 -7.91 12.66 -3.58
N ILE A 51 -8.12 11.37 -3.29
CA ILE A 51 -7.92 10.28 -4.24
C ILE A 51 -9.23 9.57 -4.57
N PHE A 52 -9.37 9.13 -5.82
CA PHE A 52 -10.49 8.31 -6.27
C PHE A 52 -9.95 7.03 -6.91
N GLY A 53 -10.58 5.89 -6.63
CA GLY A 53 -10.18 4.58 -7.16
C GLY A 53 -9.68 3.62 -6.08
N PRO A 54 -8.41 3.71 -5.65
CA PRO A 54 -7.80 2.75 -4.75
C PRO A 54 -8.42 2.75 -3.35
N GLN A 55 -8.46 1.57 -2.73
CA GLN A 55 -8.78 1.44 -1.31
C GLN A 55 -7.52 1.62 -0.46
N LEU A 56 -7.67 2.29 0.70
CA LEU A 56 -6.59 2.44 1.65
C LEU A 56 -6.48 1.21 2.56
N ILE A 57 -5.26 0.76 2.81
CA ILE A 57 -4.96 -0.29 3.79
C ILE A 57 -3.84 0.19 4.71
N GLY A 58 -3.88 -0.20 5.97
CA GLY A 58 -2.87 0.21 6.96
C GLY A 58 -1.67 -0.71 6.91
N TYR A 59 -0.46 -0.16 6.84
CA TYR A 59 0.78 -0.89 7.02
C TYR A 59 1.44 -0.46 8.33
N SER A 60 1.79 -1.44 9.16
CA SER A 60 2.50 -1.21 10.41
C SER A 60 3.38 -2.43 10.73
N LYS A 61 4.58 -2.19 11.23
CA LYS A 61 5.42 -3.23 11.83
C LYS A 61 4.95 -3.60 13.24
N ASP A 62 4.22 -2.71 13.89
CA ASP A 62 3.56 -2.96 15.17
C ASP A 62 2.09 -3.33 14.96
N GLU A 63 1.74 -4.61 15.15
CA GLU A 63 0.37 -5.10 15.00
C GLU A 63 -0.62 -4.42 15.95
N SER A 64 -0.16 -3.85 17.08
CA SER A 64 -1.04 -3.18 18.03
C SER A 64 -1.65 -1.89 17.47
N ILE A 65 -0.94 -1.22 16.55
CA ILE A 65 -1.41 0.00 15.88
C ILE A 65 -2.67 -0.30 15.05
N ILE A 66 -2.65 -1.43 14.34
CA ILE A 66 -3.73 -1.89 13.44
C ILE A 66 -5.03 -2.22 14.21
N GLN A 67 -4.92 -2.57 15.49
CA GLN A 67 -6.06 -2.94 16.32
C GLN A 67 -6.83 -1.72 16.86
N SER A 68 -6.35 -0.50 16.63
CA SER A 68 -7.05 0.72 17.05
C SER A 68 -8.30 0.98 16.18
N GLY A 69 -9.49 0.96 16.78
CA GLY A 69 -10.77 0.89 16.05
C GLY A 69 -11.11 2.08 15.13
N ILE A 70 -10.47 3.24 15.29
CA ILE A 70 -10.73 4.44 14.47
C ILE A 70 -10.17 4.28 13.06
N GLU A 71 -9.03 3.61 12.92
CA GLU A 71 -8.36 3.43 11.64
C GLU A 71 -9.11 2.39 10.78
N ARG A 72 -9.87 1.49 11.39
CA ARG A 72 -10.68 0.47 10.69
C ARG A 72 -11.82 1.05 9.84
N ASP A 73 -12.40 2.18 10.22
CA ASP A 73 -13.44 2.84 9.41
C ASP A 73 -12.84 3.53 8.17
N LEU A 74 -11.55 3.85 8.23
CA LEU A 74 -10.82 4.52 7.16
C LEU A 74 -10.06 3.56 6.25
N LEU A 75 -9.81 2.34 6.69
CA LEU A 75 -9.02 1.36 5.98
C LEU A 75 -9.89 0.17 5.58
N ALA A 76 -9.73 -0.30 4.35
CA ALA A 76 -10.34 -1.54 3.88
C ALA A 76 -9.67 -2.80 4.44
N GLY A 77 -8.54 -2.63 5.14
CA GLY A 77 -7.71 -3.73 5.59
C GLY A 77 -6.37 -3.26 6.15
N TYR A 78 -5.49 -4.23 6.42
CA TYR A 78 -4.15 -3.98 6.90
C TYR A 78 -3.13 -5.01 6.39
N ILE A 79 -1.87 -4.61 6.45
CA ILE A 79 -0.70 -5.40 6.12
C ILE A 79 0.07 -5.58 7.44
N SER A 80 0.28 -6.84 7.83
CA SER A 80 1.22 -7.19 8.91
C SER A 80 2.42 -7.94 8.32
N ILE A 81 3.61 -7.67 8.88
CA ILE A 81 4.82 -8.45 8.57
C ILE A 81 5.05 -9.36 9.77
N THR A 82 5.00 -10.67 9.54
CA THR A 82 5.31 -11.65 10.59
C THR A 82 6.81 -11.76 10.82
N ASN A 83 7.22 -12.29 11.98
CA ASN A 83 8.63 -12.48 12.36
C ASN A 83 9.45 -13.33 11.36
N ASP A 84 8.80 -14.12 10.51
CA ASP A 84 9.44 -14.90 9.44
C ASP A 84 9.61 -14.10 8.13
N GLU A 85 9.46 -12.77 8.16
CA GLU A 85 9.43 -11.88 6.98
C GLU A 85 8.33 -12.25 5.97
N LYS A 86 7.24 -12.87 6.43
CA LYS A 86 6.06 -13.10 5.59
C LYS A 86 5.14 -11.90 5.70
N LEU A 87 4.74 -11.39 4.54
CA LEU A 87 3.71 -10.38 4.42
C LEU A 87 2.34 -11.06 4.51
N VAL A 88 1.56 -10.72 5.52
CA VAL A 88 0.18 -11.17 5.65
C VAL A 88 -0.71 -9.95 5.43
N ILE A 89 -1.58 -10.07 4.43
CA ILE A 89 -2.47 -9.00 4.05
C ILE A 89 -3.88 -9.42 4.43
N HIS A 90 -4.51 -8.61 5.26
CA HIS A 90 -5.90 -8.73 5.66
C HIS A 90 -6.69 -7.66 4.91
N ILE A 91 -7.38 -8.03 3.83
CA ILE A 91 -8.22 -7.10 3.06
C ILE A 91 -9.66 -7.59 3.14
N LEU A 92 -10.56 -6.72 3.61
CA LEU A 92 -11.98 -7.03 3.77
C LEU A 92 -12.18 -8.29 4.64
N ASP A 93 -12.65 -9.39 4.05
CA ASP A 93 -12.87 -10.69 4.68
C ASP A 93 -11.85 -11.76 4.22
N GLU A 94 -10.86 -11.38 3.41
CA GLU A 94 -9.85 -12.28 2.87
C GLU A 94 -8.50 -12.10 3.59
N ILE A 95 -7.88 -13.23 3.94
CA ILE A 95 -6.50 -13.28 4.41
C ILE A 95 -5.65 -13.83 3.27
N ILE A 96 -4.70 -13.03 2.81
CA ILE A 96 -3.79 -13.40 1.74
C ILE A 96 -2.37 -13.43 2.32
N GLU A 97 -1.80 -14.62 2.38
CA GLU A 97 -0.44 -14.83 2.90
C GLU A 97 0.56 -14.93 1.76
N PHE A 98 1.63 -14.14 1.82
CA PHE A 98 2.75 -14.22 0.89
C PHE A 98 4.01 -14.68 1.62
N LYS A 99 4.61 -15.76 1.11
CA LYS A 99 5.92 -16.21 1.58
C LYS A 99 7.02 -15.46 0.84
N LYS A 100 7.73 -14.61 1.58
CA LYS A 100 9.01 -13.98 1.22
C LYS A 100 8.93 -13.06 -0.01
N PHE A 101 9.42 -11.83 0.15
CA PHE A 101 9.47 -10.79 -0.86
C PHE A 101 10.10 -11.29 -2.17
N ASP A 102 9.27 -11.66 -3.14
CA ASP A 102 9.59 -11.55 -4.55
C ASP A 102 8.62 -10.50 -5.08
N SER A 103 8.98 -9.23 -4.91
CA SER A 103 8.16 -8.03 -5.17
C SER A 103 7.67 -7.88 -6.62
N ASN A 104 7.88 -8.90 -7.45
CA ASN A 104 7.58 -8.90 -8.86
C ASN A 104 7.14 -10.27 -9.37
N ASP A 105 6.58 -11.16 -8.54
CA ASP A 105 6.00 -12.41 -9.04
C ASP A 105 4.80 -12.10 -9.95
N MET A 106 5.07 -11.99 -11.25
CA MET A 106 4.07 -11.72 -12.26
C MET A 106 3.15 -12.93 -12.52
N ASN A 107 3.33 -14.06 -11.86
CA ASN A 107 2.42 -15.20 -11.99
C ASN A 107 1.31 -15.20 -10.93
N SER A 108 1.38 -14.32 -9.94
CA SER A 108 0.34 -14.18 -8.92
C SER A 108 -0.86 -13.37 -9.45
N SER A 109 -2.01 -13.52 -8.80
CA SER A 109 -3.17 -12.64 -8.97
C SER A 109 -2.95 -11.24 -8.35
N TYR A 110 -1.89 -11.07 -7.54
CA TYR A 110 -1.62 -9.89 -6.73
C TYR A 110 -0.19 -9.36 -6.95
N VAL A 111 -0.08 -8.14 -7.45
CA VAL A 111 1.21 -7.51 -7.71
C VAL A 111 1.49 -6.48 -6.63
N PHE A 112 2.70 -6.58 -6.07
CA PHE A 112 3.16 -5.73 -4.99
C PHE A 112 4.15 -4.74 -5.53
N ILE A 113 3.97 -3.48 -5.18
CA ILE A 113 4.94 -2.45 -5.53
C ILE A 113 5.45 -1.86 -4.23
N GLU A 114 6.70 -2.20 -3.93
CA GLU A 114 7.40 -1.55 -2.83
C GLU A 114 7.73 -0.12 -3.26
N VAL A 115 7.07 0.84 -2.63
CA VAL A 115 7.34 2.26 -2.89
C VAL A 115 8.63 2.61 -2.14
N GLY A 116 9.76 2.45 -2.84
CA GLY A 116 11.08 2.73 -2.29
C GLY A 116 11.23 4.20 -1.92
N HIS A 117 11.60 4.45 -0.65
CA HIS A 117 11.91 5.78 -0.16
C HIS A 117 13.43 5.86 0.09
N SER A 118 14.12 6.77 -0.61
CA SER A 118 15.49 7.12 -0.21
C SER A 118 15.43 8.13 0.94
N GLU A 119 15.62 7.65 2.17
CA GLU A 119 15.59 8.46 3.40
C GLU A 119 16.50 9.71 3.36
N ALA A 120 17.53 9.69 2.50
CA ALA A 120 18.50 10.78 2.38
C ALA A 120 18.04 11.96 1.52
N ILE A 121 17.10 11.76 0.59
CA ILE A 121 16.78 12.74 -0.45
C ILE A 121 15.27 12.96 -0.64
N GLY A 122 14.40 12.13 -0.05
CA GLY A 122 12.95 12.27 -0.19
C GLY A 122 12.46 12.03 -1.62
N ILE A 123 13.26 11.34 -2.45
CA ILE A 123 12.95 11.03 -3.84
C ILE A 123 12.44 9.59 -3.91
N TYR A 124 11.25 9.43 -4.51
CA TYR A 124 10.67 8.14 -4.87
C TYR A 124 11.15 7.73 -6.27
N ASP A 125 11.53 6.46 -6.43
CA ASP A 125 11.92 5.91 -7.73
C ASP A 125 10.66 5.62 -8.57
N PHE A 126 10.09 6.67 -9.14
CA PHE A 126 8.90 6.59 -9.98
C PHE A 126 9.17 5.84 -11.29
N ASP A 127 10.40 5.83 -11.79
CA ASP A 127 10.81 5.10 -13.00
C ASP A 127 10.67 3.58 -12.81
N HIS A 128 11.03 3.07 -11.62
CA HIS A 128 10.81 1.67 -11.27
C HIS A 128 9.31 1.33 -11.22
N LEU A 129 8.50 2.19 -10.59
CA LEU A 129 7.06 2.03 -10.47
C LEU A 129 6.38 2.03 -11.86
N GLU A 130 6.72 2.99 -12.73
CA GLU A 130 6.21 3.06 -14.10
C GLU A 130 6.60 1.80 -14.91
N THR A 131 7.84 1.34 -14.78
CA THR A 131 8.31 0.10 -15.43
C THR A 131 7.48 -1.13 -15.01
N VAL A 132 7.15 -1.23 -13.71
CA VAL A 132 6.32 -2.33 -13.20
C VAL A 132 4.89 -2.21 -13.75
N LEU A 133 4.29 -1.03 -13.71
CA LEU A 133 2.94 -0.79 -14.22
C LEU A 133 2.81 -1.09 -15.72
N LEU A 134 3.78 -0.65 -16.53
CA LEU A 134 3.84 -0.96 -17.96
C LEU A 134 3.91 -2.47 -18.23
N LYS A 135 4.72 -3.21 -17.46
CA LYS A 135 4.78 -4.68 -17.56
C LYS A 135 3.45 -5.35 -17.22
N LEU A 136 2.60 -4.71 -16.42
CA LEU A 136 1.27 -5.20 -16.08
C LEU A 136 0.20 -4.83 -17.11
N GLY A 137 0.57 -4.11 -18.18
CA GLY A 137 -0.36 -3.66 -19.20
C GLY A 137 -1.30 -2.56 -18.70
N ARG A 138 -0.89 -1.80 -17.67
CA ARG A 138 -1.56 -0.56 -17.27
C ARG A 138 -0.92 0.57 -18.08
N GLU A 139 -1.64 1.08 -19.07
CA GLU A 139 -1.24 2.29 -19.79
C GLU A 139 -1.67 3.50 -18.96
N MET A 140 -0.74 4.42 -18.69
CA MET A 140 -1.00 5.72 -18.06
C MET A 140 -1.46 6.75 -19.11
#